data_AF-A0A845CAR7-F1
#
_entry.id   AF-A0A845CAR7-F1
#
_cell.length_a   1.000
_cell.length_b   1.000
_cell.length_c   1.000
_cell.angle_alpha   90.00
_cell.angle_beta   90.00
_cell.angle_gamma   90.00
#
_symmetry.space_group_name_H-M   'P 1'
#
loop_
_entity.id
_entity.type
_entity.pdbx_description
1 polymer ?
#
loop_
_entity_poly.entity_id
_entity_poly.type
_entity_poly.pdbx_seq_one_letter_code
_entity_poly.pdbx_strand_id
1 'polypeptide(L)'
;MSKDIWKLIIAASLAASFIPGCKAALPPDPSRKGAAPVRKATPAPEAKRKSETPPEKSGAESTDAAQKPHSMKTATGPAPPPGPLETPPAPLKEKPAETPGAARAEAPPPEKAEEPAPPPEVNAERVGVMLPLSGALGAAGGRVYDGIRLALRHSLVKYPDLRIQLAVRDAKSAAGSAGGAAEVAAELIEKEQAIALIGPLITEAAEGAAGVANRLKTPMLTPFALRMRMNPDFPWVFRNSLTNRLQARGVAAYAIGQMGLRRFAVLYPTERDGIELTDAFTQAVENLGGEVVKIVSFPENATDFREQMLGLGGMDDRQLNRRRRSLGLKRTDPYQIPLNFEALFVPVRHEEAVLIAPQLPFYNMRAVRLLGGSGWNDPRLLEHGERYVEGAIFVDGFFPSSAEPGVARFVNEFRSIFGRTPDIFSALGYDAAQIIFSALARGAKTREDVRRYLAALRGFEGVTGLTDMGADGDALRQLFVLSVHKKQIRHLQMVTPHRRFESMSPGAAWREGALLPLVPNPAAQ
;
A
#
# COMPACT_ATOMS: atom_id res chain seq x y z
N MET A 1 50.53 -14.49 30.35
CA MET A 1 49.24 -14.81 29.71
C MET A 1 49.03 -13.85 28.54
N SER A 2 49.95 -13.77 27.58
CA SER A 2 50.23 -14.63 26.40
C SER A 2 49.18 -14.47 25.30
N LYS A 3 49.37 -13.57 24.31
CA LYS A 3 50.11 -13.76 23.03
C LYS A 3 49.75 -15.00 22.18
N ASP A 4 48.93 -15.93 22.68
CA ASP A 4 48.59 -17.17 21.96
C ASP A 4 47.18 -17.19 21.35
N ILE A 5 46.30 -16.22 21.66
CA ILE A 5 44.94 -16.19 21.09
C ILE A 5 44.93 -15.62 19.66
N TRP A 6 45.88 -14.76 19.29
CA TRP A 6 45.99 -14.22 17.93
C TRP A 6 46.59 -15.20 16.91
N LYS A 7 47.33 -16.24 17.36
CA LYS A 7 47.85 -17.29 16.48
C LYS A 7 46.79 -18.32 16.08
N LEU A 8 45.71 -18.46 16.87
CA LEU A 8 44.61 -19.39 16.59
C LEU A 8 43.60 -18.86 15.56
N ILE A 9 43.49 -17.54 15.38
CA ILE A 9 42.59 -16.93 14.39
C ILE A 9 43.23 -16.89 12.99
N ILE A 10 44.57 -16.88 12.90
CA ILE A 10 45.29 -16.88 11.61
C ILE A 10 45.49 -18.32 11.07
N ALA A 11 45.40 -19.35 11.92
CA ALA A 11 45.59 -20.75 11.52
C ALA A 11 44.35 -21.44 10.91
N ALA A 12 43.16 -20.82 10.94
CA ALA A 12 41.93 -21.41 10.39
C ALA A 12 41.54 -20.93 8.98
N SER A 13 42.30 -20.00 8.38
CA SER A 13 42.07 -19.52 7.00
C SER A 13 43.07 -20.08 5.97
N LEU A 14 43.90 -21.06 6.33
CA LEU A 14 44.87 -21.71 5.45
C LEU A 14 44.78 -23.25 5.56
N ALA A 15 43.61 -23.80 5.24
CA ALA A 15 43.47 -25.23 4.94
C ALA A 15 42.19 -25.49 4.13
N ALA A 16 42.19 -25.13 2.84
CA ALA A 16 41.47 -25.85 1.77
C ALA A 16 41.65 -25.09 0.44
N SER A 17 42.72 -25.40 -0.29
CA SER A 17 42.78 -25.19 -1.73
C SER A 17 43.68 -26.25 -2.36
N PHE A 18 43.04 -27.28 -2.91
CA PHE A 18 43.51 -28.17 -3.98
C PHE A 18 42.20 -28.78 -4.52
N ILE A 19 41.67 -28.40 -5.69
CA ILE A 19 42.09 -28.79 -7.06
C ILE A 19 41.40 -27.83 -8.08
N PRO A 20 41.95 -27.62 -9.30
CA PRO A 20 41.95 -26.33 -10.00
C PRO A 20 40.99 -26.23 -11.20
N GLY A 21 40.68 -24.99 -11.61
CA GLY A 21 40.11 -24.71 -12.93
C GLY A 21 39.72 -23.25 -13.15
N CYS A 22 40.39 -22.62 -14.13
CA CYS A 22 40.04 -21.36 -14.82
C CYS A 22 40.45 -20.01 -14.19
N LYS A 23 41.44 -19.40 -14.86
CA LYS A 23 41.94 -18.02 -14.73
C LYS A 23 40.89 -17.01 -15.21
N ALA A 24 40.76 -15.89 -14.50
CA ALA A 24 40.23 -14.64 -15.06
C ALA A 24 41.12 -13.47 -14.61
N ALA A 25 41.48 -12.63 -15.58
CA ALA A 25 42.44 -11.53 -15.48
C ALA A 25 41.86 -10.30 -14.78
N LEU A 26 42.69 -9.61 -13.99
CA LEU A 26 42.43 -8.29 -13.40
C LEU A 26 42.80 -7.16 -14.39
N PRO A 27 42.05 -6.05 -14.45
CA PRO A 27 42.40 -4.89 -15.27
C PRO A 27 43.38 -3.94 -14.53
N PRO A 28 44.17 -3.12 -15.27
CA PRO A 28 45.16 -2.24 -14.68
C PRO A 28 44.59 -0.87 -14.28
N ASP A 29 45.13 -0.35 -13.17
CA ASP A 29 45.01 1.01 -12.65
C ASP A 29 45.90 1.99 -13.44
N PRO A 30 45.41 3.20 -13.79
CA PRO A 30 46.30 4.30 -14.14
C PRO A 30 46.02 5.56 -13.34
N SER A 31 46.86 5.83 -12.33
CA SER A 31 47.12 7.16 -11.83
C SER A 31 48.61 7.52 -11.98
N ARG A 32 48.94 8.39 -12.95
CA ARG A 32 49.89 9.53 -12.79
C ARG A 32 50.26 10.23 -14.12
N LYS A 33 49.96 11.53 -14.11
CA LYS A 33 50.77 12.70 -14.55
C LYS A 33 50.91 13.03 -16.04
N GLY A 34 50.56 14.29 -16.36
CA GLY A 34 51.28 15.07 -17.39
C GLY A 34 50.50 16.22 -18.05
N ALA A 35 50.70 17.43 -17.51
CA ALA A 35 50.48 18.80 -18.01
C ALA A 35 49.98 19.11 -19.47
N ALA A 36 49.19 20.20 -19.51
CA ALA A 36 48.51 20.98 -20.58
C ALA A 36 49.47 21.62 -21.66
N PRO A 37 49.05 22.46 -22.66
CA PRO A 37 47.76 23.20 -22.76
C PRO A 37 47.18 23.60 -24.18
N VAL A 38 46.00 24.25 -24.13
CA VAL A 38 45.34 25.22 -25.08
C VAL A 38 45.03 24.82 -26.55
N ARG A 39 43.75 24.88 -26.96
CA ARG A 39 43.20 25.89 -27.92
C ARG A 39 41.68 25.75 -28.18
N LYS A 40 41.05 26.92 -28.21
CA LYS A 40 39.66 27.25 -28.58
C LYS A 40 39.38 26.93 -30.06
N ALA A 41 38.13 26.60 -30.39
CA ALA A 41 37.35 27.29 -31.45
C ALA A 41 35.93 26.70 -31.58
N THR A 42 34.93 27.53 -31.31
CA THR A 42 33.61 27.49 -31.98
C THR A 42 33.79 27.99 -33.42
N PRO A 43 32.88 27.64 -34.35
CA PRO A 43 31.89 28.65 -34.74
C PRO A 43 30.50 28.10 -35.10
N ALA A 44 29.48 28.96 -34.95
CA ALA A 44 28.21 28.97 -35.70
C ALA A 44 28.34 30.08 -36.80
N PRO A 45 27.31 30.53 -37.57
CA PRO A 45 25.92 30.07 -37.81
C PRO A 45 25.51 30.16 -39.33
N GLU A 46 24.24 29.88 -39.67
CA GLU A 46 23.37 30.51 -40.74
C GLU A 46 22.20 29.54 -41.09
N ALA A 47 20.91 29.83 -40.87
CA ALA A 47 19.96 30.80 -41.47
C ALA A 47 19.44 30.45 -42.88
N LYS A 48 18.16 29.99 -42.99
CA LYS A 48 17.06 30.57 -43.83
C LYS A 48 15.92 29.57 -44.17
N ARG A 49 14.71 29.95 -43.72
CA ARG A 49 13.38 30.05 -44.38
C ARG A 49 13.01 29.23 -45.66
N LYS A 50 11.68 28.93 -45.70
CA LYS A 50 10.73 28.65 -46.82
C LYS A 50 10.59 27.17 -47.24
N SER A 51 9.45 26.53 -46.94
CA SER A 51 8.16 26.48 -47.66
C SER A 51 8.21 25.68 -48.96
N GLU A 52 7.49 24.55 -49.03
CA GLU A 52 6.59 24.12 -50.12
C GLU A 52 6.23 22.61 -50.00
N THR A 53 4.95 22.32 -50.23
CA THR A 53 4.27 21.03 -50.48
C THR A 53 4.90 20.27 -51.68
N PRO A 54 4.67 18.95 -51.95
CA PRO A 54 3.36 18.34 -52.33
C PRO A 54 3.30 16.79 -52.07
N PRO A 55 2.52 15.91 -52.78
CA PRO A 55 1.13 15.96 -53.27
C PRO A 55 0.24 14.77 -52.82
N GLU A 56 -1.06 14.89 -53.12
CA GLU A 56 -2.11 13.84 -53.14
C GLU A 56 -2.00 12.82 -54.29
N LYS A 57 -2.60 11.64 -54.08
CA LYS A 57 -3.63 10.92 -54.89
C LYS A 57 -3.68 9.46 -54.39
N SER A 58 -4.78 8.74 -54.25
CA SER A 58 -6.11 8.63 -54.92
C SER A 58 -7.03 7.88 -53.93
N GLY A 59 -8.35 8.03 -53.84
CA GLY A 59 -9.41 8.12 -54.86
C GLY A 59 -10.54 7.18 -54.39
N ALA A 60 -11.69 7.76 -53.98
CA ALA A 60 -13.03 7.56 -54.57
C ALA A 60 -13.78 6.32 -54.01
N GLU A 61 -15.07 6.32 -53.66
CA GLU A 61 -16.28 7.03 -54.13
C GLU A 61 -17.28 7.22 -52.96
N SER A 62 -17.92 8.39 -52.79
CA SER A 62 -19.27 8.84 -53.26
C SER A 62 -20.44 8.15 -52.52
N THR A 63 -21.47 8.80 -51.97
CA THR A 63 -22.33 9.92 -52.44
C THR A 63 -22.96 10.66 -51.22
N ASP A 64 -22.99 12.00 -51.20
CA ASP A 64 -24.13 12.90 -51.50
C ASP A 64 -25.12 13.04 -50.30
N ALA A 65 -25.65 14.17 -49.83
CA ALA A 65 -25.82 15.53 -50.33
C ALA A 65 -25.98 16.51 -49.14
N ALA A 66 -25.86 17.81 -49.43
CA ALA A 66 -25.84 18.94 -48.51
C ALA A 66 -27.21 19.33 -47.89
N GLN A 67 -27.18 19.94 -46.69
CA GLN A 67 -27.77 21.27 -46.43
C GLN A 67 -27.37 21.88 -45.08
N LYS A 68 -27.21 23.22 -45.09
CA LYS A 68 -26.64 24.11 -44.07
C LYS A 68 -27.69 24.65 -43.07
N PRO A 69 -27.29 25.42 -42.01
CA PRO A 69 -27.85 25.31 -40.67
C PRO A 69 -28.83 26.43 -40.28
N HIS A 70 -29.57 26.23 -39.20
CA HIS A 70 -30.23 27.29 -38.45
C HIS A 70 -29.89 27.25 -36.96
N SER A 71 -29.43 28.41 -36.49
CA SER A 71 -29.24 28.83 -35.11
C SER A 71 -30.54 28.76 -34.32
N MET A 72 -30.49 28.37 -33.04
CA MET A 72 -31.36 28.98 -32.02
C MET A 72 -30.69 29.01 -30.64
N LYS A 73 -31.00 30.11 -29.95
CA LYS A 73 -30.48 30.56 -28.66
C LYS A 73 -31.13 29.80 -27.48
N THR A 74 -30.40 29.87 -26.37
CA THR A 74 -30.68 29.50 -24.97
C THR A 74 -32.06 29.89 -24.41
N ALA A 75 -32.63 29.01 -23.57
CA ALA A 75 -33.35 29.40 -22.34
C ALA A 75 -33.45 28.24 -21.32
N THR A 76 -33.03 28.54 -20.10
CA THR A 76 -33.11 27.80 -18.84
C THR A 76 -34.53 27.75 -18.25
N GLY A 77 -34.93 26.62 -17.63
CA GLY A 77 -36.10 26.47 -16.76
C GLY A 77 -36.08 25.13 -15.99
N PRO A 78 -36.54 25.06 -14.72
CA PRO A 78 -36.25 23.95 -13.80
C PRO A 78 -37.23 22.76 -13.92
N ALA A 79 -36.76 21.58 -13.48
CA ALA A 79 -37.49 20.31 -13.49
C ALA A 79 -38.69 20.28 -12.50
N PRO A 80 -39.77 19.53 -12.81
CA PRO A 80 -40.92 19.37 -11.92
C PRO A 80 -40.67 18.32 -10.81
N PRO A 81 -41.37 18.42 -9.65
CA PRO A 81 -41.19 17.52 -8.51
C PRO A 81 -41.91 16.16 -8.67
N PRO A 82 -41.47 15.10 -7.96
CA PRO A 82 -42.11 13.78 -8.02
C PRO A 82 -43.40 13.70 -7.18
N GLY A 83 -44.41 13.01 -7.71
CA GLY A 83 -45.69 12.72 -7.04
C GLY A 83 -45.64 11.53 -6.07
N PRO A 84 -46.67 11.36 -5.20
CA PRO A 84 -46.59 10.55 -3.99
C PRO A 84 -46.88 9.05 -4.18
N LEU A 85 -46.33 8.25 -3.25
CA LEU A 85 -46.36 6.79 -3.13
C LEU A 85 -47.77 6.21 -2.97
N GLU A 86 -48.11 5.19 -3.77
CA GLU A 86 -49.35 4.40 -3.62
C GLU A 86 -49.17 3.23 -2.63
N THR A 87 -50.16 3.05 -1.75
CA THR A 87 -50.29 1.99 -0.74
C THR A 87 -50.93 0.71 -1.29
N PRO A 88 -50.62 -0.47 -0.72
CA PRO A 88 -51.12 -1.76 -1.21
C PRO A 88 -52.54 -2.11 -0.70
N PRO A 89 -53.36 -2.86 -1.47
CA PRO A 89 -54.65 -3.37 -0.99
C PRO A 89 -54.53 -4.72 -0.26
N ALA A 90 -55.46 -4.92 0.70
CA ALA A 90 -55.63 -6.09 1.56
C ALA A 90 -56.73 -7.05 1.03
N PRO A 91 -56.91 -8.28 1.57
CA PRO A 91 -57.24 -9.49 0.80
C PRO A 91 -58.73 -9.91 0.84
N LEU A 92 -59.15 -10.73 -0.14
CA LEU A 92 -60.44 -11.43 -0.15
C LEU A 92 -60.25 -12.96 -0.05
N LYS A 93 -61.11 -13.58 0.77
CA LYS A 93 -61.13 -15.02 1.16
C LYS A 93 -61.89 -15.90 0.16
N GLU A 94 -61.46 -17.16 0.10
CA GLU A 94 -61.85 -18.31 -0.76
C GLU A 94 -63.28 -18.87 -0.56
N LYS A 95 -63.79 -19.65 -1.56
CA LYS A 95 -64.14 -21.11 -1.51
C LYS A 95 -64.91 -21.62 -2.79
N PRO A 96 -65.10 -22.95 -3.06
CA PRO A 96 -64.13 -23.85 -3.71
C PRO A 96 -64.73 -24.81 -4.80
N ALA A 97 -63.84 -25.71 -5.30
CA ALA A 97 -64.06 -27.06 -5.87
C ALA A 97 -64.20 -27.22 -7.40
N GLU A 98 -63.29 -27.97 -8.05
CA GLU A 98 -63.33 -29.42 -8.32
C GLU A 98 -62.08 -29.87 -9.14
N THR A 99 -61.70 -31.15 -9.05
CA THR A 99 -60.64 -31.79 -9.85
C THR A 99 -61.24 -33.06 -10.48
N PRO A 100 -60.95 -33.37 -11.76
CA PRO A 100 -60.06 -34.52 -12.06
C PRO A 100 -59.16 -34.19 -13.28
N GLY A 101 -57.90 -34.59 -13.41
CA GLY A 101 -57.26 -35.88 -13.19
C GLY A 101 -56.38 -36.12 -14.43
N ALA A 102 -55.05 -36.12 -14.30
CA ALA A 102 -54.13 -36.42 -15.40
C ALA A 102 -52.88 -37.13 -14.90
N ALA A 103 -52.47 -38.13 -15.66
CA ALA A 103 -51.52 -39.18 -15.33
C ALA A 103 -50.10 -38.66 -14.99
N ARG A 104 -49.48 -39.32 -14.00
CA ARG A 104 -48.07 -39.18 -13.62
C ARG A 104 -47.18 -39.79 -14.71
N ALA A 105 -46.37 -38.96 -15.37
CA ALA A 105 -45.09 -39.38 -15.89
C ALA A 105 -44.09 -39.41 -14.73
N GLU A 106 -43.43 -40.54 -14.54
CA GLU A 106 -42.47 -40.78 -13.46
C GLU A 106 -41.18 -39.99 -13.77
N ALA A 107 -40.78 -39.12 -12.85
CA ALA A 107 -39.55 -38.35 -12.95
C ALA A 107 -38.32 -39.27 -12.85
N PRO A 108 -37.21 -38.98 -13.55
CA PRO A 108 -35.98 -39.74 -13.38
C PRO A 108 -35.51 -39.63 -11.91
N PRO A 109 -34.93 -40.69 -11.35
CA PRO A 109 -34.49 -40.70 -9.95
C PRO A 109 -33.42 -39.63 -9.71
N PRO A 110 -33.38 -39.04 -8.51
CA PRO A 110 -32.40 -38.01 -8.17
C PRO A 110 -31.00 -38.61 -8.26
N GLU A 111 -30.14 -37.92 -9.03
CA GLU A 111 -28.70 -38.17 -9.06
C GLU A 111 -28.20 -38.07 -7.61
N LYS A 112 -27.63 -39.18 -7.10
CA LYS A 112 -27.05 -39.23 -5.76
C LYS A 112 -26.06 -38.07 -5.65
N ALA A 113 -26.31 -37.14 -4.74
CA ALA A 113 -25.30 -36.17 -4.35
C ALA A 113 -24.04 -36.96 -3.96
N GLU A 114 -22.98 -36.81 -4.76
CA GLU A 114 -21.67 -37.37 -4.45
C GLU A 114 -21.30 -36.91 -3.04
N GLU A 115 -21.09 -37.89 -2.17
CA GLU A 115 -20.55 -37.67 -0.84
C GLU A 115 -19.22 -36.91 -1.03
N PRO A 116 -19.02 -35.75 -0.38
CA PRO A 116 -17.85 -34.93 -0.66
C PRO A 116 -16.59 -35.76 -0.43
N ALA A 117 -15.74 -35.83 -1.45
CA ALA A 117 -14.49 -36.58 -1.40
C ALA A 117 -13.74 -36.27 -0.09
N PRO A 118 -13.13 -37.28 0.56
CA PRO A 118 -12.37 -37.05 1.79
C PRO A 118 -11.35 -35.93 1.55
N PRO A 119 -11.18 -35.01 2.52
CA PRO A 119 -10.28 -33.88 2.34
C PRO A 119 -8.88 -34.39 1.96
N PRO A 120 -8.21 -33.74 1.00
CA PRO A 120 -6.93 -34.22 0.52
C PRO A 120 -5.95 -34.33 1.68
N GLU A 121 -5.18 -35.41 1.69
CA GLU A 121 -4.15 -35.70 2.70
C GLU A 121 -3.24 -34.48 2.91
N VAL A 122 -2.79 -34.28 4.15
CA VAL A 122 -2.05 -33.08 4.58
C VAL A 122 -0.65 -33.49 5.00
N ASN A 123 0.36 -32.87 4.39
CA ASN A 123 1.72 -32.93 4.87
C ASN A 123 1.99 -31.76 5.81
N ALA A 124 2.15 -32.05 7.11
CA ALA A 124 2.34 -31.03 8.14
C ALA A 124 3.62 -30.18 8.00
N GLU A 125 4.58 -30.62 7.19
CA GLU A 125 5.83 -29.93 6.94
C GLU A 125 5.80 -29.11 5.63
N ARG A 126 4.76 -29.24 4.80
CA ARG A 126 4.71 -28.63 3.46
C ARG A 126 3.92 -27.33 3.45
N VAL A 127 4.58 -26.22 3.12
CA VAL A 127 3.93 -24.91 2.91
C VAL A 127 3.97 -24.57 1.42
N GLY A 128 2.80 -24.29 0.83
CA GLY A 128 2.70 -23.84 -0.55
C GLY A 128 3.01 -22.36 -0.67
N VAL A 129 3.78 -21.98 -1.68
CA VAL A 129 4.10 -20.58 -2.01
C VAL A 129 3.72 -20.33 -3.46
N MET A 130 2.73 -19.46 -3.69
CA MET A 130 2.27 -19.08 -5.02
C MET A 130 2.51 -17.59 -5.26
N LEU A 131 3.48 -17.26 -6.10
CA LEU A 131 3.89 -15.88 -6.37
C LEU A 131 4.14 -15.69 -7.88
N PRO A 132 3.96 -14.47 -8.43
CA PRO A 132 4.46 -14.16 -9.77
C PRO A 132 5.99 -14.09 -9.75
N LEU A 133 6.67 -15.19 -10.08
CA LEU A 133 8.13 -15.26 -10.09
C LEU A 133 8.72 -14.92 -11.47
N SER A 134 7.87 -14.82 -12.49
CA SER A 134 8.20 -14.38 -13.85
C SER A 134 7.22 -13.32 -14.38
N GLY A 135 7.48 -12.81 -15.59
CA GLY A 135 6.64 -11.81 -16.25
C GLY A 135 6.75 -10.40 -15.64
N ALA A 136 5.78 -9.54 -15.95
CA ALA A 136 5.79 -8.12 -15.56
C ALA A 136 5.86 -7.90 -14.04
N LEU A 137 5.36 -8.85 -13.24
CA LEU A 137 5.37 -8.79 -11.78
C LEU A 137 6.48 -9.66 -11.14
N GLY A 138 7.33 -10.28 -11.94
CA GLY A 138 8.40 -11.18 -11.47
C GLY A 138 9.32 -10.53 -10.44
N ALA A 139 9.68 -9.27 -10.65
CA ALA A 139 10.49 -8.50 -9.70
C ALA A 139 9.79 -8.29 -8.34
N ALA A 140 8.46 -8.11 -8.31
CA ALA A 140 7.72 -7.99 -7.06
C ALA A 140 7.62 -9.35 -6.35
N GLY A 141 7.27 -10.43 -7.06
CA GLY A 141 7.18 -11.77 -6.47
C GLY A 141 8.53 -12.29 -5.99
N GLY A 142 9.61 -12.05 -6.73
CA GLY A 142 10.98 -12.38 -6.30
C GLY A 142 11.36 -11.69 -4.98
N ARG A 143 10.97 -10.42 -4.80
CA ARG A 143 11.23 -9.70 -3.54
C ARG A 143 10.46 -10.27 -2.36
N VAL A 144 9.20 -10.67 -2.55
CA VAL A 144 8.41 -11.37 -1.52
C VAL A 144 9.05 -12.72 -1.19
N TYR A 145 9.47 -13.47 -2.22
CA TYR A 145 10.09 -14.77 -2.06
C TYR A 145 11.44 -14.70 -1.31
N ASP A 146 12.27 -13.69 -1.56
CA ASP A 146 13.48 -13.46 -0.76
C ASP A 146 13.17 -13.24 0.73
N GLY A 147 12.08 -12.53 1.03
CA GLY A 147 11.58 -12.39 2.40
C GLY A 147 11.20 -13.73 3.03
N ILE A 148 10.46 -14.57 2.31
CA ILE A 148 10.06 -15.92 2.74
C ILE A 148 11.30 -16.79 2.99
N ARG A 149 12.32 -16.73 2.14
CA ARG A 149 13.56 -17.49 2.29
C ARG A 149 14.35 -17.08 3.54
N LEU A 150 14.40 -15.79 3.84
CA LEU A 150 15.03 -15.30 5.08
C LEU A 150 14.25 -15.75 6.32
N ALA A 151 12.92 -15.70 6.27
CA ALA A 151 12.05 -16.20 7.33
C ALA A 151 12.27 -17.70 7.59
N LEU A 152 12.37 -18.51 6.54
CA LEU A 152 12.65 -19.94 6.66
C LEU A 152 13.98 -20.17 7.39
N ARG A 153 15.04 -19.47 6.98
CA ARG A 153 16.35 -19.55 7.64
C ARG A 153 16.25 -19.20 9.12
N HIS A 154 15.57 -18.11 9.46
CA HIS A 154 15.43 -17.69 10.86
C HIS A 154 14.60 -18.66 11.68
N SER A 155 13.52 -19.19 11.12
CA SER A 155 12.66 -20.17 11.78
C SER A 155 13.39 -21.48 12.06
N LEU A 156 14.20 -21.99 11.12
CA LEU A 156 14.98 -23.21 11.33
C LEU A 156 16.10 -23.04 12.37
N VAL A 157 16.69 -21.84 12.48
CA VAL A 157 17.66 -21.53 13.54
C VAL A 157 16.97 -21.38 14.89
N LYS A 158 15.80 -20.73 14.93
CA LYS A 158 15.04 -20.49 16.17
C LYS A 158 14.41 -21.76 16.73
N TYR A 159 13.99 -22.68 15.86
CA TYR A 159 13.30 -23.92 16.21
C TYR A 159 14.02 -25.12 15.57
N PRO A 160 15.03 -25.72 16.23
CA PRO A 160 15.87 -26.77 15.64
C PRO A 160 15.11 -28.03 15.19
N ASP A 161 13.98 -28.35 15.84
CA ASP A 161 13.13 -29.50 15.52
C ASP A 161 12.10 -29.21 14.42
N LEU A 162 11.97 -27.94 14.02
CA LEU A 162 11.06 -27.55 12.95
C LEU A 162 11.54 -28.13 11.62
N ARG A 163 10.61 -28.70 10.88
CA ARG A 163 10.81 -29.23 9.54
C ARG A 163 9.80 -28.55 8.63
N ILE A 164 10.31 -27.82 7.64
CA ILE A 164 9.51 -27.08 6.67
C ILE A 164 10.08 -27.31 5.28
N GLN A 165 9.19 -27.61 4.34
CA GLN A 165 9.47 -27.72 2.92
C GLN A 165 8.57 -26.74 2.17
N LEU A 166 9.17 -25.90 1.34
CA LEU A 166 8.41 -24.95 0.51
C LEU A 166 8.08 -25.59 -0.83
N ALA A 167 6.79 -25.78 -1.10
CA ALA A 167 6.30 -26.09 -2.44
C ALA A 167 6.06 -24.78 -3.19
N VAL A 168 7.05 -24.36 -3.99
CA VAL A 168 7.00 -23.07 -4.69
C VAL A 168 6.44 -23.27 -6.09
N ARG A 169 5.49 -22.42 -6.47
CA ARG A 169 4.94 -22.35 -7.83
C ARG A 169 4.97 -20.92 -8.35
N ASP A 170 5.52 -20.78 -9.55
CA ASP A 170 5.42 -19.55 -10.32
C ASP A 170 4.01 -19.44 -10.89
N ALA A 171 3.24 -18.50 -10.35
CA ALA A 171 1.90 -18.21 -10.82
C ALA A 171 1.89 -17.44 -12.16
N LYS A 172 3.04 -17.10 -12.77
CA LYS A 172 3.16 -16.46 -14.11
C LYS A 172 2.14 -15.30 -14.33
N SER A 173 1.62 -15.16 -15.56
CA SER A 173 0.47 -14.32 -15.92
C SER A 173 -0.85 -14.76 -15.29
N ALA A 174 -0.92 -15.97 -14.71
CA ALA A 174 -2.02 -16.41 -13.85
C ALA A 174 -2.04 -15.68 -12.49
N ALA A 175 -0.97 -14.97 -12.11
CA ALA A 175 -1.03 -13.97 -11.06
C ALA A 175 -1.91 -12.75 -11.46
N GLY A 176 -2.30 -12.63 -12.73
CA GLY A 176 -3.26 -11.65 -13.21
C GLY A 176 -4.64 -12.22 -13.55
N SER A 177 -4.88 -13.54 -13.46
CA SER A 177 -6.18 -14.13 -13.78
C SER A 177 -6.66 -15.10 -12.71
N ALA A 178 -7.93 -14.99 -12.33
CA ALA A 178 -8.51 -15.81 -11.26
C ALA A 178 -8.38 -17.33 -11.54
N GLY A 179 -8.63 -17.76 -12.78
CA GLY A 179 -8.62 -19.18 -13.16
C GLY A 179 -7.26 -19.86 -12.98
N GLY A 180 -6.19 -19.23 -13.46
CA GLY A 180 -4.86 -19.84 -13.35
C GLY A 180 -4.34 -19.86 -11.91
N ALA A 181 -4.70 -18.85 -11.09
CA ALA A 181 -4.37 -18.88 -9.66
C ALA A 181 -5.12 -19.99 -8.91
N ALA A 182 -6.37 -20.27 -9.30
CA ALA A 182 -7.14 -21.38 -8.76
C ALA A 182 -6.48 -22.74 -9.08
N GLU A 183 -5.98 -22.94 -10.31
CA GLU A 183 -5.26 -24.17 -10.69
C GLU A 183 -3.98 -24.37 -9.88
N VAL A 184 -3.17 -23.32 -9.72
CA VAL A 184 -1.95 -23.37 -8.90
C VAL A 184 -2.27 -23.68 -7.44
N ALA A 185 -3.34 -23.08 -6.88
CA ALA A 185 -3.79 -23.37 -5.53
C ALA A 185 -4.23 -24.84 -5.39
N ALA A 186 -5.01 -25.37 -6.34
CA ALA A 186 -5.42 -26.78 -6.34
C ALA A 186 -4.21 -27.71 -6.40
N GLU A 187 -3.23 -27.42 -7.27
CA GLU A 187 -2.00 -28.21 -7.39
C GLU A 187 -1.23 -28.27 -6.05
N LEU A 188 -1.05 -27.11 -5.41
CA LEU A 188 -0.35 -27.02 -4.11
C LEU A 188 -1.12 -27.75 -2.99
N ILE A 189 -2.45 -27.71 -3.01
CA ILE A 189 -3.27 -28.33 -1.96
C ILE A 189 -3.36 -29.84 -2.15
N GLU A 190 -3.61 -30.30 -3.37
CA GLU A 190 -3.95 -31.70 -3.67
C GLU A 190 -2.71 -32.55 -3.93
N LYS A 191 -1.75 -32.04 -4.72
CA LYS A 191 -0.55 -32.82 -5.10
C LYS A 191 0.59 -32.64 -4.11
N GLU A 192 0.85 -31.40 -3.72
CA GLU A 192 1.92 -31.11 -2.76
C GLU A 192 1.46 -31.32 -1.32
N GLN A 193 0.14 -31.50 -1.09
CA GLN A 193 -0.45 -31.74 0.23
C GLN A 193 -0.16 -30.60 1.21
N ALA A 194 -0.11 -29.35 0.71
CA ALA A 194 0.25 -28.20 1.53
C ALA A 194 -0.70 -28.01 2.72
N ILE A 195 -0.12 -27.74 3.90
CA ILE A 195 -0.87 -27.40 5.13
C ILE A 195 -1.38 -25.95 5.13
N ALA A 196 -0.71 -25.08 4.39
CA ALA A 196 -1.08 -23.67 4.23
C ALA A 196 -0.49 -23.11 2.93
N LEU A 197 -1.07 -22.01 2.45
CA LEU A 197 -0.60 -21.27 1.28
C LEU A 197 -0.12 -19.87 1.67
N ILE A 198 0.98 -19.40 1.07
CA ILE A 198 1.43 -18.01 1.10
C ILE A 198 1.31 -17.41 -0.30
N GLY A 199 0.66 -16.26 -0.39
CA GLY A 199 0.29 -15.63 -1.66
C GLY A 199 -1.17 -15.90 -2.05
N PRO A 200 -1.59 -15.48 -3.25
CA PRO A 200 -0.83 -14.69 -4.24
C PRO A 200 -0.79 -13.19 -3.90
N LEU A 201 -0.21 -12.37 -4.79
CA LEU A 201 0.00 -10.93 -4.55
C LEU A 201 -1.11 -10.03 -5.09
N ILE A 202 -1.75 -10.42 -6.20
CA ILE A 202 -2.73 -9.61 -6.91
C ILE A 202 -4.13 -10.00 -6.48
N THR A 203 -5.02 -9.01 -6.33
CA THR A 203 -6.40 -9.21 -5.86
C THR A 203 -7.15 -10.26 -6.67
N GLU A 204 -7.17 -10.16 -8.00
CA GLU A 204 -7.93 -11.09 -8.85
C GLU A 204 -7.42 -12.54 -8.72
N ALA A 205 -6.10 -12.72 -8.75
CA ALA A 205 -5.50 -14.04 -8.51
C ALA A 205 -5.80 -14.55 -7.10
N ALA A 206 -5.79 -13.67 -6.09
CA ALA A 206 -6.11 -14.04 -4.72
C ALA A 206 -7.55 -14.50 -4.59
N GLU A 207 -8.50 -13.84 -5.23
CA GLU A 207 -9.91 -14.25 -5.24
C GLU A 207 -10.11 -15.62 -5.91
N GLY A 208 -9.42 -15.88 -7.03
CA GLY A 208 -9.43 -17.19 -7.68
C GLY A 208 -8.86 -18.31 -6.79
N ALA A 209 -7.68 -18.08 -6.21
CA ALA A 209 -7.05 -19.01 -5.28
C ALA A 209 -7.90 -19.23 -4.01
N ALA A 210 -8.53 -18.17 -3.51
CA ALA A 210 -9.36 -18.18 -2.31
C ALA A 210 -10.59 -19.08 -2.45
N GLY A 211 -11.22 -19.12 -3.63
CA GLY A 211 -12.32 -20.03 -3.91
C GLY A 211 -11.90 -21.50 -3.73
N VAL A 212 -10.70 -21.86 -4.18
CA VAL A 212 -10.14 -23.20 -4.00
C VAL A 212 -9.73 -23.46 -2.56
N ALA A 213 -9.02 -22.51 -1.94
CA ALA A 213 -8.58 -22.59 -0.55
C ALA A 213 -9.76 -22.80 0.42
N ASN A 214 -10.86 -22.07 0.24
CA ASN A 214 -12.10 -22.29 1.00
C ASN A 214 -12.71 -23.67 0.76
N ARG A 215 -12.90 -24.06 -0.52
CA ARG A 215 -13.52 -25.33 -0.89
C ARG A 215 -12.76 -26.52 -0.31
N LEU A 216 -11.43 -26.47 -0.38
CA LEU A 216 -10.53 -27.51 0.11
C LEU A 216 -10.06 -27.27 1.55
N LYS A 217 -10.65 -26.29 2.27
CA LYS A 217 -10.38 -26.01 3.68
C LYS A 217 -8.88 -25.87 3.98
N THR A 218 -8.17 -25.06 3.19
CA THR A 218 -6.73 -24.80 3.35
C THR A 218 -6.51 -23.33 3.68
N PRO A 219 -5.82 -23.01 4.80
CA PRO A 219 -5.55 -21.62 5.14
C PRO A 219 -4.61 -20.97 4.14
N MET A 220 -4.97 -19.77 3.68
CA MET A 220 -4.18 -18.97 2.75
C MET A 220 -3.87 -17.61 3.39
N LEU A 221 -2.60 -17.22 3.40
CA LEU A 221 -2.14 -15.91 3.87
C LEU A 221 -1.57 -15.11 2.69
N THR A 222 -2.31 -14.10 2.24
CA THR A 222 -1.85 -13.20 1.17
C THR A 222 -1.14 -11.97 1.75
N PRO A 223 0.07 -11.63 1.27
CA PRO A 223 0.80 -10.45 1.73
C PRO A 223 0.40 -9.16 1.05
N PHE A 224 -0.42 -9.16 0.00
CA PHE A 224 -0.80 -7.92 -0.72
C PHE A 224 -2.29 -7.78 -1.00
N ALA A 225 -2.86 -8.47 -2.00
CA ALA A 225 -4.28 -8.51 -2.40
C ALA A 225 -5.22 -7.46 -1.74
N LEU A 226 -4.92 -6.17 -1.95
CA LEU A 226 -5.38 -5.08 -1.06
C LEU A 226 -6.88 -4.84 -1.12
N ARG A 227 -7.51 -5.28 -2.21
CA ARG A 227 -8.92 -5.02 -2.51
C ARG A 227 -9.79 -6.27 -2.47
N MET A 228 -9.19 -7.39 -2.09
CA MET A 228 -9.90 -8.65 -1.94
C MET A 228 -10.93 -8.52 -0.81
N ARG A 229 -12.16 -8.98 -1.06
CA ARG A 229 -13.15 -9.17 0.00
C ARG A 229 -12.67 -10.29 0.92
N MET A 230 -12.75 -10.06 2.22
CA MET A 230 -12.29 -11.02 3.22
C MET A 230 -13.51 -11.69 3.87
N ASN A 231 -13.48 -12.02 5.16
CA ASN A 231 -14.64 -12.61 5.82
C ASN A 231 -15.86 -11.66 5.77
N PRO A 232 -17.08 -12.22 5.63
CA PRO A 232 -17.44 -13.64 5.71
C PRO A 232 -17.25 -14.45 4.42
N ASP A 233 -16.86 -13.83 3.30
CA ASP A 233 -16.79 -14.51 2.00
C ASP A 233 -15.67 -15.58 1.96
N PHE A 234 -14.56 -15.34 2.68
CA PHE A 234 -13.38 -16.20 2.64
C PHE A 234 -12.81 -16.64 4.01
N PRO A 235 -13.51 -17.50 4.79
CA PRO A 235 -13.15 -17.91 6.16
C PRO A 235 -11.81 -18.65 6.31
N TRP A 236 -11.21 -19.11 5.20
CA TRP A 236 -9.88 -19.72 5.19
C TRP A 236 -8.79 -18.78 4.72
N VAL A 237 -9.11 -17.51 4.44
CA VAL A 237 -8.17 -16.55 3.87
C VAL A 237 -7.90 -15.42 4.84
N PHE A 238 -6.61 -15.11 4.96
CA PHE A 238 -6.08 -14.07 5.81
C PHE A 238 -5.19 -13.16 4.98
N ARG A 239 -5.09 -11.89 5.37
CA ARG A 239 -4.26 -10.92 4.66
C ARG A 239 -3.37 -10.19 5.63
N ASN A 240 -2.05 -10.25 5.41
CA ASN A 240 -1.08 -9.50 6.20
C ASN A 240 -0.58 -8.24 5.48
N SER A 241 -1.43 -7.51 4.79
CA SER A 241 -1.05 -6.27 4.06
C SER A 241 -1.33 -4.99 4.85
N LEU A 242 -0.77 -3.87 4.38
CA LEU A 242 -1.16 -2.53 4.82
C LEU A 242 -2.41 -2.09 4.05
N THR A 243 -3.58 -2.21 4.65
CA THR A 243 -4.84 -1.77 4.04
C THR A 243 -5.02 -0.25 4.15
N ASN A 244 -5.79 0.33 3.23
CA ASN A 244 -6.16 1.75 3.25
C ASN A 244 -6.82 2.13 4.57
N ARG A 245 -7.74 1.29 5.07
CA ARG A 245 -8.38 1.45 6.37
C ARG A 245 -7.38 1.50 7.54
N LEU A 246 -6.39 0.61 7.54
CA LEU A 246 -5.39 0.56 8.60
C LEU A 246 -4.48 1.79 8.58
N GLN A 247 -4.05 2.20 7.37
CA GLN A 247 -3.27 3.41 7.17
C GLN A 247 -4.03 4.66 7.65
N ALA A 248 -5.27 4.84 7.20
CA ALA A 248 -6.10 5.97 7.56
C ALA A 248 -6.30 6.07 9.09
N ARG A 249 -6.58 4.94 9.74
CA ARG A 249 -6.65 4.86 11.21
C ARG A 249 -5.33 5.23 11.88
N GLY A 250 -4.19 4.78 11.33
CA GLY A 250 -2.87 5.10 11.86
C GLY A 250 -2.54 6.59 11.82
N VAL A 251 -2.79 7.23 10.68
CA VAL A 251 -2.58 8.69 10.53
C VAL A 251 -3.49 9.45 11.50
N ALA A 252 -4.79 9.14 11.54
CA ALA A 252 -5.75 9.80 12.43
C ALA A 252 -5.40 9.60 13.91
N ALA A 253 -5.03 8.37 14.31
CA ALA A 253 -4.64 8.02 15.66
C ALA A 253 -3.41 8.82 16.13
N TYR A 254 -2.40 8.98 15.27
CA TYR A 254 -1.24 9.80 15.59
C TYR A 254 -1.59 11.30 15.63
N ALA A 255 -2.31 11.81 14.62
CA ALA A 255 -2.65 13.23 14.53
C ALA A 255 -3.51 13.71 15.71
N ILE A 256 -4.51 12.93 16.11
CA ILE A 256 -5.40 13.29 17.22
C ILE A 256 -4.76 12.96 18.57
N GLY A 257 -4.29 11.72 18.72
CA GLY A 257 -3.82 11.21 20.02
C GLY A 257 -2.47 11.77 20.47
N GLN A 258 -1.57 12.09 19.53
CA GLN A 258 -0.20 12.50 19.83
C GLN A 258 0.07 13.96 19.47
N MET A 259 -0.49 14.44 18.35
CA MET A 259 -0.34 15.85 17.96
C MET A 259 -1.44 16.76 18.53
N GLY A 260 -2.53 16.19 19.07
CA GLY A 260 -3.64 16.96 19.64
C GLY A 260 -4.52 17.69 18.62
N LEU A 261 -4.36 17.38 17.32
CA LEU A 261 -5.11 18.02 16.24
C LEU A 261 -6.59 17.60 16.29
N ARG A 262 -7.50 18.50 15.93
CA ARG A 262 -8.94 18.24 15.99
C ARG A 262 -9.67 18.53 14.68
N ARG A 263 -9.23 19.51 13.90
CA ARG A 263 -9.91 19.88 12.66
C ARG A 263 -9.06 19.61 11.43
N PHE A 264 -9.60 18.82 10.50
CA PHE A 264 -8.89 18.32 9.34
C PHE A 264 -9.57 18.75 8.05
N ALA A 265 -8.78 18.92 7.00
CA ALA A 265 -9.25 18.92 5.63
C ALA A 265 -8.66 17.72 4.88
N VAL A 266 -9.31 17.31 3.79
CA VAL A 266 -8.82 16.27 2.89
C VAL A 266 -8.74 16.81 1.47
N LEU A 267 -7.63 16.53 0.79
CA LEU A 267 -7.45 16.77 -0.65
C LEU A 267 -7.09 15.46 -1.33
N TYR A 268 -7.97 14.90 -2.16
CA TYR A 268 -7.83 13.52 -2.63
C TYR A 268 -8.11 13.35 -4.14
N PRO A 269 -7.46 12.37 -4.80
CA PRO A 269 -7.76 12.02 -6.17
C PRO A 269 -9.08 11.23 -6.24
N THR A 270 -9.88 11.42 -7.30
CA THR A 270 -11.15 10.69 -7.50
C THR A 270 -10.99 9.23 -7.91
N GLU A 271 -9.77 8.71 -7.90
CA GLU A 271 -9.51 7.29 -8.06
C GLU A 271 -9.99 6.50 -6.83
N ARG A 272 -10.17 5.19 -7.02
CA ARG A 272 -10.74 4.30 -6.00
C ARG A 272 -9.99 4.35 -4.66
N ASP A 273 -8.66 4.30 -4.69
CA ASP A 273 -7.85 4.28 -3.46
C ASP A 273 -7.90 5.63 -2.73
N GLY A 274 -7.91 6.74 -3.47
CA GLY A 274 -8.09 8.09 -2.92
C GLY A 274 -9.43 8.25 -2.21
N ILE A 275 -10.51 7.74 -2.80
CA ILE A 275 -11.85 7.70 -2.18
C ILE A 275 -11.83 6.85 -0.91
N GLU A 276 -11.34 5.60 -1.00
CA GLU A 276 -11.34 4.67 0.14
C GLU A 276 -10.52 5.20 1.33
N LEU A 277 -9.34 5.77 1.07
CA LEU A 277 -8.52 6.39 2.11
C LEU A 277 -9.19 7.60 2.73
N THR A 278 -9.86 8.43 1.93
CA THR A 278 -10.60 9.62 2.40
C THR A 278 -11.75 9.23 3.31
N ASP A 279 -12.55 8.25 2.90
CA ASP A 279 -13.68 7.75 3.67
C ASP A 279 -13.20 7.12 4.98
N ALA A 280 -12.17 6.26 4.90
CA ALA A 280 -11.60 5.62 6.08
C ALA A 280 -10.94 6.61 7.04
N PHE A 281 -10.32 7.67 6.53
CA PHE A 281 -9.69 8.71 7.35
C PHE A 281 -10.74 9.56 8.04
N THR A 282 -11.77 9.99 7.31
CA THR A 282 -12.90 10.75 7.85
C THR A 282 -13.57 9.97 8.98
N GLN A 283 -13.88 8.70 8.74
CA GLN A 283 -14.47 7.84 9.75
C GLN A 283 -13.55 7.64 10.97
N ALA A 284 -12.23 7.51 10.76
CA ALA A 284 -11.27 7.37 11.85
C ALA A 284 -11.15 8.64 12.69
N VAL A 285 -11.15 9.81 12.05
CA VAL A 285 -11.11 11.13 12.71
C VAL A 285 -12.34 11.31 13.60
N GLU A 286 -13.53 11.05 13.08
CA GLU A 286 -14.79 11.16 13.83
C GLU A 286 -14.82 10.22 15.04
N ASN A 287 -14.42 8.96 14.85
CA ASN A 287 -14.36 7.96 15.93
C ASN A 287 -13.37 8.33 17.05
N LEU A 288 -12.37 9.16 16.74
CA LEU A 288 -11.38 9.66 17.69
C LEU A 288 -11.75 11.05 18.25
N GLY A 289 -12.92 11.58 17.91
CA GLY A 289 -13.42 12.86 18.39
C GLY A 289 -12.77 14.08 17.72
N GLY A 290 -12.27 13.93 16.49
CA GLY A 290 -11.95 15.04 15.60
C GLY A 290 -13.05 15.27 14.57
N GLU A 291 -12.83 16.23 13.67
CA GLU A 291 -13.78 16.63 12.63
C GLU A 291 -13.05 16.86 11.30
N VAL A 292 -13.57 16.30 10.21
CA VAL A 292 -13.16 16.67 8.86
C VAL A 292 -14.09 17.78 8.35
N VAL A 293 -13.61 19.02 8.42
CA VAL A 293 -14.40 20.22 8.10
C VAL A 293 -14.44 20.54 6.61
N LYS A 294 -13.61 19.86 5.81
CA LYS A 294 -13.50 20.12 4.37
C LYS A 294 -12.95 18.92 3.61
N ILE A 295 -13.57 18.61 2.47
CA ILE A 295 -13.13 17.56 1.55
C ILE A 295 -13.14 18.15 0.15
N VAL A 296 -12.01 18.07 -0.54
CA VAL A 296 -11.82 18.61 -1.89
C VAL A 296 -11.23 17.50 -2.75
N SER A 297 -11.81 17.27 -3.92
CA SER A 297 -11.36 16.25 -4.86
C SER A 297 -10.62 16.84 -6.07
N PHE A 298 -9.86 16.00 -6.76
CA PHE A 298 -9.28 16.30 -8.06
C PHE A 298 -9.25 15.06 -8.96
N PRO A 299 -9.29 15.21 -10.30
CA PRO A 299 -9.23 14.07 -11.20
C PRO A 299 -7.87 13.39 -11.15
N GLU A 300 -7.82 12.11 -11.50
CA GLU A 300 -6.57 11.37 -11.67
C GLU A 300 -5.63 12.10 -12.65
N ASN A 301 -4.32 12.07 -12.38
CA ASN A 301 -3.29 12.74 -13.18
C ASN A 301 -3.41 14.29 -13.25
N ALA A 302 -4.14 14.93 -12.33
CA ALA A 302 -4.17 16.38 -12.25
C ALA A 302 -2.76 16.96 -12.02
N THR A 303 -2.43 18.01 -12.78
CA THR A 303 -1.17 18.77 -12.64
C THR A 303 -1.39 20.22 -12.22
N ASP A 304 -2.64 20.68 -12.22
CA ASP A 304 -3.07 21.99 -11.72
C ASP A 304 -4.05 21.78 -10.54
N PHE A 305 -3.76 22.45 -9.44
CA PHE A 305 -4.51 22.36 -8.18
C PHE A 305 -5.10 23.71 -7.75
N ARG A 306 -5.11 24.73 -8.62
CA ARG A 306 -5.56 26.07 -8.29
C ARG A 306 -6.97 26.10 -7.67
N GLU A 307 -7.93 25.47 -8.35
CA GLU A 307 -9.32 25.44 -7.88
C GLU A 307 -9.44 24.68 -6.56
N GLN A 308 -8.64 23.64 -6.36
CA GLN A 308 -8.60 22.87 -5.12
C GLN A 308 -8.04 23.69 -3.96
N MET A 309 -6.99 24.48 -4.18
CA MET A 309 -6.39 25.34 -3.15
C MET A 309 -7.34 26.47 -2.74
N LEU A 310 -8.00 27.10 -3.71
CA LEU A 310 -9.05 28.08 -3.44
C LEU A 310 -10.25 27.42 -2.75
N GLY A 311 -10.62 26.23 -3.21
CA GLY A 311 -11.63 25.36 -2.65
C GLY A 311 -11.34 25.01 -1.20
N LEU A 312 -10.07 24.83 -0.79
CA LEU A 312 -9.65 24.62 0.60
C LEU A 312 -9.75 25.89 1.45
N GLY A 313 -9.84 27.07 0.86
CA GLY A 313 -9.85 28.37 1.56
C GLY A 313 -8.53 29.12 1.44
N GLY A 314 -7.61 28.64 0.61
CA GLY A 314 -6.40 29.35 0.22
C GLY A 314 -6.72 30.65 -0.51
N MET A 315 -5.78 31.60 -0.46
CA MET A 315 -5.88 32.88 -1.14
C MET A 315 -4.61 33.17 -1.91
N ASP A 316 -4.73 33.52 -3.19
CA ASP A 316 -3.62 34.12 -3.93
C ASP A 316 -3.28 35.52 -3.37
N ASP A 317 -2.11 36.05 -3.75
CA ASP A 317 -1.66 37.36 -3.27
C ASP A 317 -2.62 38.51 -3.60
N ARG A 318 -3.39 38.41 -4.69
CA ARG A 318 -4.36 39.46 -5.06
C ARG A 318 -5.55 39.43 -4.11
N GLN A 319 -6.08 38.24 -3.83
CA GLN A 319 -7.14 38.01 -2.86
C GLN A 319 -6.70 38.41 -1.45
N LEU A 320 -5.50 37.99 -1.02
CA LEU A 320 -4.93 38.35 0.27
C LEU A 320 -4.80 39.86 0.46
N ASN A 321 -4.24 40.57 -0.54
CA ASN A 321 -4.08 42.02 -0.47
C ASN A 321 -5.44 42.77 -0.46
N ARG A 322 -6.45 42.27 -1.19
CA ARG A 322 -7.82 42.80 -1.08
C ARG A 322 -8.39 42.61 0.32
N ARG A 323 -8.22 41.42 0.90
CA ARG A 323 -8.68 41.13 2.26
C ARG A 323 -7.99 42.02 3.30
N ARG A 324 -6.67 42.19 3.22
CA ARG A 324 -5.92 43.10 4.10
C ARG A 324 -6.46 44.53 4.04
N ARG A 325 -6.66 45.08 2.84
CA ARG A 325 -7.24 46.41 2.66
C ARG A 325 -8.64 46.53 3.26
N SER A 326 -9.49 45.51 3.09
CA SER A 326 -10.84 45.50 3.69
C SER A 326 -10.83 45.49 5.22
N LEU A 327 -9.72 45.05 5.83
CA LEU A 327 -9.51 45.04 7.28
C LEU A 327 -8.71 46.26 7.77
N GLY A 328 -8.37 47.20 6.89
CA GLY A 328 -7.53 48.36 7.23
C GLY A 328 -6.05 48.03 7.48
N LEU A 329 -5.60 46.82 7.12
CA LEU A 329 -4.22 46.37 7.32
C LEU A 329 -3.30 46.86 6.19
N LYS A 330 -2.09 47.28 6.57
CA LYS A 330 -0.98 47.55 5.64
C LYS A 330 -0.43 46.24 5.08
N ARG A 331 0.30 46.31 3.97
CA ARG A 331 0.92 45.13 3.33
C ARG A 331 1.95 44.43 4.23
N THR A 332 2.62 45.21 5.08
CA THR A 332 3.64 44.75 6.03
C THR A 332 3.05 44.13 7.29
N ASP A 333 1.74 44.33 7.54
CA ASP A 333 1.13 43.84 8.77
C ASP A 333 1.01 42.31 8.69
N PRO A 334 1.38 41.59 9.77
CA PRO A 334 1.27 40.14 9.81
C PRO A 334 -0.20 39.76 9.71
N TYR A 335 -0.52 38.91 8.72
CA TYR A 335 -1.86 38.39 8.55
C TYR A 335 -1.78 36.96 8.02
N GLN A 336 -2.34 36.04 8.79
CA GLN A 336 -2.54 34.65 8.40
C GLN A 336 -3.99 34.48 7.97
N ILE A 337 -4.22 33.78 6.86
CA ILE A 337 -5.58 33.48 6.43
C ILE A 337 -6.25 32.56 7.48
N PRO A 338 -7.49 32.87 7.91
CA PRO A 338 -8.19 32.02 8.85
C PRO A 338 -8.63 30.74 8.14
N LEU A 339 -7.95 29.64 8.43
CA LEU A 339 -8.35 28.30 7.98
C LEU A 339 -9.13 27.62 9.11
N ASN A 340 -10.20 26.92 8.76
CA ASN A 340 -11.01 26.17 9.72
C ASN A 340 -10.43 24.78 10.05
N PHE A 341 -9.28 24.41 9.51
CA PHE A 341 -8.56 23.16 9.77
C PHE A 341 -7.09 23.42 10.12
N GLU A 342 -6.49 22.47 10.84
CA GLU A 342 -5.12 22.51 11.33
C GLU A 342 -4.19 21.61 10.51
N ALA A 343 -4.76 20.58 9.87
CA ALA A 343 -4.03 19.62 9.06
C ALA A 343 -4.78 19.29 7.77
N LEU A 344 -4.02 19.05 6.71
CA LEU A 344 -4.50 18.60 5.41
C LEU A 344 -3.99 17.18 5.18
N PHE A 345 -4.92 16.23 5.12
CA PHE A 345 -4.64 14.87 4.70
C PHE A 345 -4.69 14.77 3.17
N VAL A 346 -3.63 14.22 2.59
CA VAL A 346 -3.47 14.11 1.14
C VAL A 346 -3.11 12.64 0.80
N PRO A 347 -4.11 11.77 0.59
CA PRO A 347 -3.91 10.35 0.31
C PRO A 347 -3.49 10.13 -1.14
N VAL A 348 -2.28 10.53 -1.47
CA VAL A 348 -1.68 10.46 -2.81
C VAL A 348 -0.34 9.75 -2.76
N ARG A 349 0.23 9.48 -3.94
CA ARG A 349 1.62 9.06 -4.04
C ARG A 349 2.56 10.26 -4.03
N HIS A 350 3.85 10.00 -3.89
CA HIS A 350 4.85 11.07 -3.87
C HIS A 350 4.82 11.91 -5.16
N GLU A 351 4.44 11.32 -6.30
CA GLU A 351 4.34 12.02 -7.59
C GLU A 351 3.37 13.22 -7.55
N GLU A 352 2.17 13.08 -6.97
CA GLU A 352 1.24 14.20 -6.80
C GLU A 352 1.58 15.04 -5.58
N ALA A 353 2.11 14.43 -4.51
CA ALA A 353 2.47 15.15 -3.28
C ALA A 353 3.46 16.30 -3.56
N VAL A 354 4.45 16.07 -4.43
CA VAL A 354 5.45 17.09 -4.78
C VAL A 354 4.89 18.21 -5.65
N LEU A 355 3.75 17.99 -6.33
CA LEU A 355 3.03 19.03 -7.07
C LEU A 355 2.09 19.83 -6.15
N ILE A 356 1.49 19.16 -5.15
CA ILE A 356 0.53 19.77 -4.22
C ILE A 356 1.23 20.61 -3.15
N ALA A 357 2.29 20.08 -2.52
CA ALA A 357 2.92 20.72 -1.35
C ALA A 357 3.38 22.18 -1.60
N PRO A 358 4.00 22.53 -2.75
CA PRO A 358 4.39 23.92 -3.04
C PRO A 358 3.21 24.89 -3.18
N GLN A 359 2.01 24.39 -3.46
CA GLN A 359 0.82 25.21 -3.66
C GLN A 359 0.31 25.79 -2.34
N LEU A 360 0.49 25.09 -1.21
CA LEU A 360 0.03 25.58 0.09
C LEU A 360 0.62 26.97 0.44
N PRO A 361 1.95 27.17 0.46
CA PRO A 361 2.50 28.51 0.72
C PRO A 361 2.19 29.51 -0.39
N PHE A 362 2.05 29.07 -1.65
CA PHE A 362 1.66 29.95 -2.77
C PHE A 362 0.25 30.54 -2.58
N TYR A 363 -0.70 29.73 -2.08
CA TYR A 363 -2.04 30.16 -1.68
C TYR A 363 -2.14 30.58 -0.21
N ASN A 364 -1.02 30.98 0.40
CA ASN A 364 -0.93 31.53 1.75
C ASN A 364 -1.40 30.60 2.89
N MET A 365 -1.50 29.29 2.67
CA MET A 365 -1.88 28.26 3.65
C MET A 365 -0.67 27.72 4.44
N ARG A 366 0.09 28.62 5.08
CA ARG A 366 1.38 28.26 5.73
C ARG A 366 1.25 27.54 7.08
N ALA A 367 0.10 27.62 7.74
CA ALA A 367 -0.11 27.11 9.10
C ALA A 367 -0.71 25.69 9.15
N VAL A 368 -0.70 24.97 8.02
CA VAL A 368 -1.33 23.65 7.89
C VAL A 368 -0.29 22.55 7.98
N ARG A 369 -0.54 21.53 8.82
CA ARG A 369 0.26 20.32 8.82
C ARG A 369 -0.12 19.43 7.64
N LEU A 370 0.86 19.01 6.84
CA LEU A 370 0.67 17.99 5.81
C LEU A 370 0.68 16.59 6.43
N LEU A 371 -0.39 15.83 6.15
CA LEU A 371 -0.54 14.44 6.51
C LEU A 371 -0.65 13.59 5.23
N GLY A 372 0.08 12.48 5.16
CA GLY A 372 0.09 11.58 4.00
C GLY A 372 -0.06 10.12 4.37
N GLY A 373 -0.20 9.28 3.34
CA GLY A 373 -0.17 7.82 3.44
C GLY A 373 1.21 7.23 3.12
N SER A 374 1.27 5.91 2.98
CA SER A 374 2.49 5.17 2.63
C SER A 374 3.02 5.51 1.24
N GLY A 375 2.18 6.06 0.35
CA GLY A 375 2.60 6.56 -0.96
C GLY A 375 3.68 7.65 -0.90
N TRP A 376 3.90 8.25 0.27
CA TRP A 376 4.91 9.27 0.53
C TRP A 376 6.27 8.68 0.93
N ASN A 377 6.35 7.39 1.29
CA ASN A 377 7.60 6.73 1.68
C ASN A 377 8.45 6.35 0.46
N ASP A 378 8.85 7.36 -0.32
CA ASP A 378 9.70 7.25 -1.50
C ASP A 378 10.81 8.31 -1.40
N PRO A 379 12.08 7.96 -1.68
CA PRO A 379 13.17 8.94 -1.70
C PRO A 379 12.91 10.16 -2.59
N ARG A 380 12.16 9.98 -3.70
CA ARG A 380 11.82 11.06 -4.64
C ARG A 380 10.93 12.15 -4.04
N LEU A 381 10.21 11.85 -2.95
CA LEU A 381 9.51 12.88 -2.16
C LEU A 381 10.51 13.94 -1.66
N LEU A 382 11.68 13.51 -1.20
CA LEU A 382 12.72 14.41 -0.69
C LEU A 382 13.43 15.17 -1.82
N GLU A 383 13.63 14.50 -2.96
CA GLU A 383 14.31 15.06 -4.12
C GLU A 383 13.51 16.19 -4.77
N HIS A 384 12.18 16.04 -4.85
CA HIS A 384 11.31 16.98 -5.56
C HIS A 384 10.42 17.84 -4.66
N GLY A 385 10.11 17.39 -3.43
CA GLY A 385 9.30 18.16 -2.49
C GLY A 385 10.07 19.29 -1.78
N GLU A 386 11.40 19.21 -1.76
CA GLU A 386 12.31 20.18 -1.16
C GLU A 386 11.86 20.67 0.24
N ARG A 387 11.72 21.98 0.44
CA ARG A 387 11.27 22.60 1.69
C ARG A 387 9.77 22.49 1.93
N TYR A 388 8.99 22.16 0.91
CA TYR A 388 7.52 22.20 0.97
C TYR A 388 6.93 21.00 1.71
N VAL A 389 7.68 19.90 1.77
CA VAL A 389 7.33 18.69 2.52
C VAL A 389 7.99 18.63 3.89
N GLU A 390 8.78 19.62 4.29
CA GLU A 390 9.44 19.65 5.61
C GLU A 390 8.39 19.62 6.74
N GLY A 391 8.58 18.72 7.69
CA GLY A 391 7.65 18.50 8.80
C GLY A 391 6.36 17.77 8.40
N ALA A 392 6.21 17.33 7.15
CA ALA A 392 5.12 16.43 6.79
C ALA A 392 5.17 15.15 7.64
N ILE A 393 4.00 14.59 7.91
CA ILE A 393 3.83 13.35 8.65
C ILE A 393 3.08 12.35 7.78
N PHE A 394 3.54 11.11 7.74
CA PHE A 394 2.83 10.03 7.06
C PHE A 394 3.11 8.71 7.77
N VAL A 395 2.38 7.66 7.40
CA VAL A 395 2.56 6.32 7.99
C VAL A 395 2.86 5.28 6.93
N ASP A 396 3.63 4.26 7.30
CA ASP A 396 3.85 3.10 6.46
C ASP A 396 3.94 1.81 7.32
N GLY A 397 3.87 0.65 6.67
CA GLY A 397 3.99 -0.67 7.27
C GLY A 397 5.44 -1.15 7.37
N PHE A 398 6.40 -0.47 6.77
CA PHE A 398 7.82 -0.81 6.90
C PHE A 398 8.72 0.39 6.61
N PHE A 399 9.78 0.55 7.40
CA PHE A 399 10.80 1.57 7.14
C PHE A 399 12.21 0.99 7.32
N PRO A 400 12.99 0.80 6.24
CA PRO A 400 14.28 0.10 6.31
C PRO A 400 15.35 0.86 7.11
N SER A 401 15.20 2.16 7.32
CA SER A 401 16.11 2.97 8.14
C SER A 401 15.63 3.13 9.58
N SER A 402 14.65 2.32 10.03
CA SER A 402 14.19 2.32 11.41
C SER A 402 15.25 1.78 12.37
N ALA A 403 15.35 2.41 13.55
CA ALA A 403 16.21 1.96 14.64
C ALA A 403 15.59 0.82 15.48
N GLU A 404 14.35 0.41 15.19
CA GLU A 404 13.71 -0.73 15.86
C GLU A 404 14.60 -1.98 15.77
N PRO A 405 15.00 -2.60 16.89
CA PRO A 405 16.01 -3.66 16.87
C PRO A 405 15.68 -4.84 15.95
N GLY A 406 14.39 -5.23 15.87
CA GLY A 406 13.92 -6.27 14.96
C GLY A 406 14.08 -5.90 13.49
N VAL A 407 13.77 -4.64 13.14
CA VAL A 407 13.91 -4.12 11.78
C VAL A 407 15.37 -3.96 11.40
N ALA A 408 16.20 -3.38 12.27
CA ALA A 408 17.62 -3.18 12.00
C ALA A 408 18.35 -4.51 11.76
N ARG A 409 18.05 -5.55 12.56
CA ARG A 409 18.59 -6.90 12.33
C ARG A 409 18.16 -7.47 10.98
N PHE A 410 16.85 -7.45 10.71
CA PHE A 410 16.31 -7.91 9.43
C PHE A 410 16.96 -7.20 8.24
N VAL A 411 17.07 -5.88 8.27
CA VAL A 411 17.68 -5.09 7.19
C VAL A 411 19.14 -5.46 6.96
N ASN A 412 19.92 -5.61 8.04
CA ASN A 412 21.34 -5.96 7.94
C ASN A 412 21.55 -7.37 7.38
N GLU A 413 20.81 -8.35 7.89
CA GLU A 413 20.89 -9.74 7.42
C GLU A 413 20.38 -9.88 5.98
N PHE A 414 19.28 -9.21 5.65
CA PHE A 414 18.75 -9.18 4.30
C PHE A 414 19.76 -8.60 3.30
N ARG A 415 20.39 -7.46 3.63
CA ARG A 415 21.46 -6.87 2.81
C ARG A 415 22.65 -7.82 2.67
N SER A 416 23.05 -8.49 3.74
CA SER A 416 24.17 -9.43 3.72
C SER A 416 23.92 -10.63 2.81
N ILE A 417 22.66 -11.08 2.68
CA ILE A 417 22.29 -12.28 1.91
C ILE A 417 21.94 -11.94 0.46
N PHE A 418 21.21 -10.84 0.23
CA PHE A 418 20.64 -10.51 -1.07
C PHE A 418 21.28 -9.30 -1.75
N GLY A 419 22.23 -8.61 -1.11
CA GLY A 419 22.98 -7.49 -1.70
C GLY A 419 22.16 -6.22 -1.94
N ARG A 420 20.94 -6.13 -1.40
CA ARG A 420 20.04 -4.98 -1.58
C ARG A 420 19.29 -4.66 -0.28
N THR A 421 18.84 -3.41 -0.14
CA THR A 421 17.96 -3.02 0.97
C THR A 421 16.59 -3.68 0.80
N PRO A 422 16.02 -4.31 1.84
CA PRO A 422 14.65 -4.82 1.76
C PRO A 422 13.67 -3.67 1.65
N ASP A 423 12.53 -3.94 1.04
CA ASP A 423 11.39 -3.06 0.97
C ASP A 423 10.15 -3.73 1.57
N ILE A 424 9.00 -3.08 1.44
CA ILE A 424 7.74 -3.58 1.96
C ILE A 424 7.37 -4.97 1.40
N PHE A 425 7.76 -5.32 0.16
CA PHE A 425 7.49 -6.64 -0.41
C PHE A 425 8.28 -7.73 0.31
N SER A 426 9.58 -7.49 0.50
CA SER A 426 10.43 -8.40 1.26
C SER A 426 10.03 -8.50 2.73
N ALA A 427 9.64 -7.39 3.36
CA ALA A 427 9.18 -7.37 4.74
C ALA A 427 7.86 -8.13 4.94
N LEU A 428 6.89 -7.94 4.05
CA LEU A 428 5.60 -8.64 4.12
C LEU A 428 5.69 -10.13 3.82
N GLY A 429 6.56 -10.54 2.87
CA GLY A 429 6.86 -11.94 2.63
C GLY A 429 7.54 -12.61 3.82
N TYR A 430 8.47 -11.90 4.46
CA TYR A 430 9.13 -12.36 5.68
C TYR A 430 8.12 -12.58 6.81
N ASP A 431 7.28 -11.58 7.12
CA ASP A 431 6.29 -11.69 8.19
C ASP A 431 5.22 -12.75 7.88
N ALA A 432 4.75 -12.86 6.64
CA ALA A 432 3.77 -13.88 6.25
C ALA A 432 4.30 -15.29 6.54
N ALA A 433 5.54 -15.56 6.12
CA ALA A 433 6.20 -16.83 6.37
C ALA A 433 6.44 -17.07 7.87
N GLN A 434 6.94 -16.08 8.61
CA GLN A 434 7.16 -16.20 10.05
C GLN A 434 5.86 -16.50 10.82
N ILE A 435 4.73 -15.91 10.42
CA ILE A 435 3.42 -16.18 11.02
C ILE A 435 3.04 -17.66 10.81
N ILE A 436 3.10 -18.16 9.57
CA ILE A 436 2.76 -19.56 9.26
C ILE A 436 3.73 -20.52 9.96
N PHE A 437 5.03 -20.26 9.91
CA PHE A 437 6.04 -21.11 10.55
C PHE A 437 5.92 -21.11 12.07
N SER A 438 5.46 -20.01 12.68
CA SER A 438 5.15 -19.96 14.10
C SER A 438 3.99 -20.86 14.49
N ALA A 439 2.99 -21.04 13.62
CA ALA A 439 1.92 -22.02 13.83
C ALA A 439 2.48 -23.45 13.85
N LEU A 440 3.33 -23.79 12.88
CA LEU A 440 3.95 -25.12 12.76
C LEU A 440 4.91 -25.41 13.92
N ALA A 441 5.71 -24.42 14.32
CA ALA A 441 6.59 -24.53 15.49
C ALA A 441 5.83 -24.74 16.81
N ARG A 442 4.57 -24.29 16.88
CA ARG A 442 3.65 -24.53 18.01
C ARG A 442 2.90 -25.86 17.92
N GLY A 443 3.24 -26.71 16.94
CA GLY A 443 2.69 -28.05 16.81
C GLY A 443 1.43 -28.14 15.96
N ALA A 444 1.10 -27.15 15.14
CA ALA A 444 0.02 -27.30 14.16
C ALA A 444 0.32 -28.48 13.21
N LYS A 445 -0.62 -29.42 13.10
CA LYS A 445 -0.48 -30.62 12.24
C LYS A 445 -1.55 -30.70 11.16
N THR A 446 -2.62 -29.94 11.29
CA THR A 446 -3.73 -29.89 10.33
C THR A 446 -3.93 -28.48 9.78
N ARG A 447 -4.60 -28.39 8.63
CA ARG A 447 -5.03 -27.11 8.03
C ARG A 447 -5.91 -26.30 8.99
N GLU A 448 -6.76 -26.98 9.76
CA GLU A 448 -7.61 -26.35 10.78
C GLU A 448 -6.81 -25.79 11.95
N ASP A 449 -5.72 -26.44 12.37
CA ASP A 449 -4.82 -25.89 13.41
C ASP A 449 -4.22 -24.57 12.97
N VAL A 450 -3.73 -24.51 11.72
CA VAL A 450 -3.14 -23.29 11.16
C VAL A 450 -4.21 -22.21 11.00
N ARG A 451 -5.42 -22.53 10.51
CA ARG A 451 -6.53 -21.57 10.43
C ARG A 451 -6.89 -20.98 11.80
N ARG A 452 -7.01 -21.84 12.83
CA ARG A 452 -7.30 -21.40 14.21
C ARG A 452 -6.19 -20.52 14.77
N TYR A 453 -4.93 -20.87 14.52
CA TYR A 453 -3.79 -20.04 14.91
C TYR A 453 -3.84 -18.65 14.26
N LEU A 454 -4.11 -18.58 12.94
CA LEU A 454 -4.22 -17.32 12.21
C LEU A 454 -5.38 -16.46 12.75
N ALA A 455 -6.56 -17.03 12.94
CA ALA A 455 -7.72 -16.31 13.47
C ALA A 455 -7.49 -15.79 14.91
N ALA A 456 -6.75 -16.53 15.72
CA ALA A 456 -6.42 -16.18 17.10
C ALA A 456 -5.11 -15.39 17.24
N LEU A 457 -4.45 -15.02 16.14
CA LEU A 457 -3.13 -14.37 16.17
C LEU A 457 -3.22 -13.03 16.92
N ARG A 458 -2.47 -12.91 18.01
CA ARG A 458 -2.34 -11.67 18.80
C ARG A 458 -0.88 -11.48 19.18
N GLY A 459 -0.41 -10.24 19.11
CA GLY A 459 0.91 -9.83 19.55
C GLY A 459 2.05 -10.46 18.77
N PHE A 460 1.86 -10.72 17.47
CA PHE A 460 2.94 -11.22 16.63
C PHE A 460 3.95 -10.10 16.35
N GLU A 461 5.19 -10.27 16.82
CA GLU A 461 6.27 -9.31 16.60
C GLU A 461 6.94 -9.54 15.24
N GLY A 462 6.44 -8.85 14.22
CA GLY A 462 6.99 -8.84 12.87
C GLY A 462 7.90 -7.64 12.59
N VAL A 463 8.60 -7.67 11.45
CA VAL A 463 9.40 -6.53 10.97
C VAL A 463 8.51 -5.42 10.40
N THR A 464 7.24 -5.73 10.09
CA THR A 464 6.21 -4.77 9.70
C THR A 464 5.38 -4.25 10.87
N GLY A 465 5.83 -4.51 12.10
CA GLY A 465 5.21 -4.06 13.35
C GLY A 465 4.44 -5.16 14.07
N LEU A 466 4.07 -4.87 15.32
CA LEU A 466 3.24 -5.75 16.14
C LEU A 466 1.89 -5.99 15.45
N THR A 467 1.56 -7.26 15.22
CA THR A 467 0.42 -7.68 14.40
C THR A 467 -0.55 -8.55 15.19
N ASP A 468 -1.83 -8.17 15.12
CA ASP A 468 -3.00 -8.95 15.50
C ASP A 468 -3.78 -9.34 14.24
N MET A 469 -4.57 -10.41 14.28
CA MET A 469 -5.50 -10.74 13.20
C MET A 469 -6.92 -10.29 13.56
N GLY A 470 -7.50 -9.44 12.71
CA GLY A 470 -8.89 -9.01 12.81
C GLY A 470 -9.86 -10.17 12.60
N ALA A 471 -11.10 -10.01 13.06
CA ALA A 471 -12.16 -11.00 12.86
C ALA A 471 -12.52 -11.17 11.37
N ASP A 472 -12.28 -10.13 10.57
CA ASP A 472 -12.45 -10.13 9.13
C ASP A 472 -11.33 -10.91 8.38
N GLY A 473 -10.27 -11.33 9.07
CA GLY A 473 -9.10 -11.97 8.47
C GLY A 473 -8.04 -10.97 7.98
N ASP A 474 -8.24 -9.68 8.21
CA ASP A 474 -7.24 -8.65 7.94
C ASP A 474 -6.30 -8.47 9.14
N ALA A 475 -5.01 -8.39 8.85
CA ALA A 475 -4.02 -8.05 9.86
C ALA A 475 -4.20 -6.60 10.31
N LEU A 476 -4.32 -6.44 11.62
CA LEU A 476 -4.29 -5.18 12.32
C LEU A 476 -2.87 -5.02 12.89
N ARG A 477 -2.15 -3.95 12.55
CA ARG A 477 -0.75 -3.82 12.97
C ARG A 477 -0.35 -2.44 13.45
N GLN A 478 0.80 -2.39 14.10
CA GLN A 478 1.52 -1.16 14.40
C GLN A 478 2.16 -0.58 13.14
N LEU A 479 2.01 0.73 12.93
CA LEU A 479 2.58 1.43 11.78
C LEU A 479 3.73 2.33 12.19
N PHE A 480 4.67 2.51 11.28
CA PHE A 480 5.78 3.46 11.43
C PHE A 480 5.24 4.86 11.15
N VAL A 481 5.33 5.77 12.12
CA VAL A 481 5.07 7.19 11.89
C VAL A 481 6.35 7.83 11.39
N LEU A 482 6.29 8.36 10.17
CA LEU A 482 7.41 8.92 9.45
C LEU A 482 7.25 10.43 9.31
N SER A 483 8.38 11.14 9.32
CA SER A 483 8.41 12.58 9.06
C SER A 483 9.57 12.98 8.19
N VAL A 484 9.34 13.97 7.32
CA VAL A 484 10.45 14.63 6.61
C VAL A 484 11.09 15.66 7.52
N HIS A 485 12.39 15.49 7.78
CA HIS A 485 13.19 16.46 8.50
C HIS A 485 14.58 16.60 7.90
N LYS A 486 14.98 17.83 7.55
CA LYS A 486 16.32 18.14 7.00
C LYS A 486 16.69 17.23 5.82
N LYS A 487 15.78 17.12 4.83
CA LYS A 487 15.94 16.28 3.64
C LYS A 487 16.14 14.78 3.94
N GLN A 488 15.58 14.29 5.04
CA GLN A 488 15.58 12.87 5.40
C GLN A 488 14.19 12.47 5.85
N ILE A 489 13.76 11.26 5.49
CA ILE A 489 12.63 10.61 6.16
C ILE A 489 13.16 10.01 7.46
N ARG A 490 12.52 10.33 8.59
CA ARG A 490 12.85 9.81 9.91
C ARG A 490 11.67 9.04 10.47
N HIS A 491 11.97 7.91 11.09
CA HIS A 491 11.03 7.22 11.95
C HIS A 491 10.91 7.98 13.28
N LEU A 492 9.71 8.44 13.60
CA LEU A 492 9.42 9.12 14.87
C LEU A 492 9.09 8.11 15.96
N GLN A 493 8.10 7.26 15.70
CA GLN A 493 7.63 6.23 16.62
C GLN A 493 6.68 5.26 15.92
N MET A 494 6.38 4.15 16.59
CA MET A 494 5.28 3.26 16.20
C MET A 494 3.93 3.80 16.68
N VAL A 495 2.86 3.59 15.91
CA VAL A 495 1.48 3.84 16.32
C VAL A 495 0.66 2.54 16.24
N THR A 496 -0.16 2.26 17.26
CA THR A 496 -0.97 1.03 17.36
C THR A 496 -2.46 1.34 17.17
N PRO A 497 -2.96 1.59 15.95
CA PRO A 497 -4.32 2.10 15.73
C PRO A 497 -5.43 1.11 16.09
N HIS A 498 -5.11 -0.18 16.26
CA HIS A 498 -6.08 -1.25 16.42
C HIS A 498 -6.28 -1.70 17.86
N ARG A 499 -5.34 -1.38 18.76
CA ARG A 499 -5.54 -1.54 20.19
C ARG A 499 -6.08 -0.20 20.69
N ARG A 500 -7.08 -0.22 21.58
CA ARG A 500 -7.48 1.01 22.27
C ARG A 500 -6.20 1.63 22.83
N PHE A 501 -6.07 2.95 22.76
CA PHE A 501 -5.11 3.67 23.58
C PHE A 501 -5.52 3.42 25.04
N GLU A 502 -5.19 2.25 25.57
CA GLU A 502 -5.31 1.95 26.99
C GLU A 502 -4.30 2.84 27.68
N SER A 503 -4.79 4.01 28.09
CA SER A 503 -4.18 4.88 29.09
C SER A 503 -2.65 4.88 29.08
N MET A 504 -2.04 5.32 27.98
CA MET A 504 -0.83 6.11 28.17
C MET A 504 -1.27 7.35 28.94
N SER A 505 -1.14 7.29 30.26
CA SER A 505 -1.30 8.47 31.12
C SER A 505 -0.49 9.61 30.49
N PRO A 506 -1.01 10.85 30.42
CA PRO A 506 -0.32 11.99 29.79
C PRO A 506 1.08 12.35 30.32
N GLY A 507 1.71 11.53 31.17
CA GLY A 507 3.02 11.80 31.78
C GLY A 507 3.94 10.60 31.99
N ALA A 508 3.63 9.39 31.53
CA ALA A 508 4.42 8.19 31.87
C ALA A 508 5.28 7.66 30.73
N ALA A 509 6.14 8.52 30.15
CA ALA A 509 7.44 8.21 29.53
C ALA A 509 7.96 9.42 28.73
N TRP A 510 8.01 10.59 29.35
CA TRP A 510 8.73 11.74 28.81
C TRP A 510 9.89 12.07 29.74
N ARG A 511 10.91 11.20 29.74
CA ARG A 511 12.25 11.66 30.12
C ARG A 511 12.86 12.29 28.86
N GLU A 512 13.15 13.57 28.98
CA GLU A 512 13.69 14.49 27.99
C GLU A 512 14.51 13.83 26.88
N GLY A 513 14.01 13.94 25.65
CA GLY A 513 14.67 13.40 24.46
C GLY A 513 13.86 13.65 23.19
N ALA A 514 13.93 14.89 22.68
CA ALA A 514 13.51 15.29 21.34
C ALA A 514 12.00 15.33 21.01
N LEU A 515 11.21 16.05 21.81
CA LEU A 515 10.25 16.97 21.18
C LEU A 515 11.10 18.05 20.50
N LEU A 516 11.26 17.97 19.17
CA LEU A 516 11.77 19.12 18.44
C LEU A 516 10.78 20.26 18.73
N PRO A 517 11.23 21.39 19.31
CA PRO A 517 10.35 22.52 19.52
C PRO A 517 9.75 22.90 18.17
N LEU A 518 8.52 23.40 18.19
CA LEU A 518 7.93 24.13 17.09
C LEU A 518 8.97 25.13 16.60
N VAL A 519 9.69 24.82 15.53
CA VAL A 519 10.50 25.81 14.83
C VAL A 519 9.47 26.62 14.07
N PRO A 520 9.14 27.86 14.48
CA PRO A 520 8.43 28.75 13.58
C PRO A 520 9.25 28.78 12.29
N ASN A 521 8.59 28.52 11.17
CA ASN A 521 9.18 28.62 9.85
C ASN A 521 10.01 29.93 9.78
N PRO A 522 11.34 29.87 9.60
CA PRO A 522 12.18 31.07 9.59
C PRO A 522 11.85 32.03 8.43
N ALA A 523 10.98 31.65 7.50
CA ALA A 523 10.46 32.53 6.45
C ALA A 523 9.32 33.46 6.93
N ALA A 524 9.26 33.73 8.24
CA ALA A 524 8.43 34.77 8.85
C ALA A 524 9.28 35.89 9.49
N GLN A 525 10.44 36.18 8.88
CA GLN A 525 11.08 37.50 8.91
C GLN A 525 11.29 38.01 7.48
#